data_AF-A0A2V9J933-F1
#
_entry.id   AF-A0A2V9J933-F1
#
_cell.length_a   1.000
_cell.length_b   1.000
_cell.length_c   1.000
_cell.angle_alpha   90.00
_cell.angle_beta   90.00
_cell.angle_gamma   90.00
#
_symmetry.space_group_name_H-M   'P 1'
#
loop_
_entity.id
_entity.type
_entity.pdbx_description
1 polymer ?
#
loop_
_entity_poly.entity_id
_entity_poly.type
_entity_poly.pdbx_seq_one_letter_code
_entity_poly.pdbx_strand_id
1 'polypeptide(L)'
;MLLLDDDDELDASVDEAEAHLVAQLGHSGLQRIDENLRKHAQRHWLKVARVVADAVQAGGFSVSDENVVRLHVRRVSALVEFGAFEAQGDLRKPRWSEVRVAQADEVY
;
A
#
# COMPACT_ATOMS: atom_id res chain seq x y z
N MET A 1 -16.01 -22.69 15.50
CA MET A 1 -15.62 -21.38 16.04
C MET A 1 -14.90 -20.66 14.92
N LEU A 2 -15.59 -19.78 14.20
CA LEU A 2 -15.00 -18.95 13.14
C LEU A 2 -14.24 -17.83 13.84
N LEU A 3 -12.93 -18.02 14.06
CA LEU A 3 -12.04 -16.91 14.35
C LEU A 3 -11.90 -16.16 13.03
N LEU A 4 -12.71 -15.10 12.86
CA LEU A 4 -12.46 -14.11 11.82
C LEU A 4 -11.18 -13.38 12.24
N ASP A 5 -10.10 -13.69 11.54
CA ASP A 5 -8.81 -13.00 11.57
C ASP A 5 -8.95 -11.55 11.05
N ASP A 6 -9.80 -10.73 11.69
CA ASP A 6 -10.09 -9.35 11.29
C ASP A 6 -9.06 -8.33 11.84
N ASP A 7 -8.06 -8.77 12.62
CA ASP A 7 -7.02 -7.90 13.19
C ASP A 7 -6.09 -7.26 12.13
N ASP A 8 -6.11 -7.74 10.88
CA ASP A 8 -5.28 -7.21 9.79
C ASP A 8 -6.06 -6.34 8.78
N GLU A 9 -7.32 -5.99 9.07
CA GLU A 9 -8.12 -5.11 8.20
C GLU A 9 -7.73 -3.64 8.40
N LEU A 10 -7.48 -2.93 7.31
CA LEU A 10 -7.26 -1.49 7.31
C LEU A 10 -8.57 -0.76 7.59
N ASP A 11 -8.56 0.09 8.61
CA ASP A 11 -9.66 0.98 8.95
C ASP A 11 -10.09 1.86 7.77
N ALA A 12 -11.40 2.04 7.59
CA ALA A 12 -11.93 2.87 6.51
C ALA A 12 -11.50 4.35 6.63
N SER A 13 -11.38 4.87 7.87
CA SER A 13 -10.97 6.24 8.15
C SER A 13 -9.50 6.33 8.55
N VAL A 14 -8.86 7.43 8.16
CA VAL A 14 -7.54 7.84 8.65
C VAL A 14 -7.67 8.33 10.09
N ASP A 15 -6.82 7.85 10.99
CA ASP A 15 -6.77 8.32 12.38
C ASP A 15 -5.85 9.55 12.55
N GLU A 16 -5.82 10.13 13.75
CA GLU A 16 -5.02 11.33 14.03
C GLU A 16 -3.51 11.09 13.91
N ALA A 17 -3.02 9.89 14.26
CA ALA A 17 -1.61 9.55 14.20
C ALA A 17 -1.13 9.39 12.75
N GLU A 18 -1.93 8.70 11.92
CA GLU A 18 -1.69 8.58 10.48
C GLU A 18 -1.78 9.96 9.80
N ALA A 19 -2.78 10.78 10.14
CA ALA A 19 -2.91 12.14 9.61
C ALA A 19 -1.69 13.02 9.97
N HIS A 20 -1.20 12.89 11.21
CA HIS A 20 0.01 13.60 11.64
C HIS A 20 1.25 13.12 10.89
N LEU A 21 1.40 11.81 10.66
CA LEU A 21 2.48 11.25 9.83
C LEU A 21 2.44 11.79 8.40
N VAL A 22 1.25 11.84 7.79
CA VAL A 22 1.05 12.43 6.46
C VAL A 22 1.49 13.90 6.44
N ALA A 23 1.12 14.67 7.46
CA ALA A 23 1.52 16.07 7.57
C ALA A 23 3.04 16.24 7.74
N GLN A 24 3.69 15.38 8.53
CA GLN A 24 5.15 15.39 8.72
C GLN A 24 5.91 15.04 7.44
N LEU A 25 5.48 14.01 6.72
CA LEU A 25 6.09 13.58 5.46
C LEU A 25 5.91 14.62 4.35
N GLY A 26 4.74 15.27 4.35
CA GLY A 26 4.34 16.20 3.30
C GLY A 26 4.31 15.55 1.91
N HIS A 27 4.13 16.38 0.88
CA HIS A 27 3.98 15.89 -0.49
C HIS A 27 5.19 15.06 -0.96
N SER A 28 6.41 15.54 -0.67
CA SER A 28 7.63 14.86 -1.10
C SER A 28 7.84 13.49 -0.44
N GLY A 29 7.44 13.33 0.82
CA GLY A 29 7.50 12.04 1.50
C GLY A 29 6.50 11.04 0.92
N LEU A 30 5.27 11.49 0.63
CA LEU A 30 4.28 10.65 -0.03
C LEU A 30 4.71 10.20 -1.44
N GLN A 31 5.32 11.11 -2.22
CA GLN A 31 5.87 10.75 -3.53
C GLN A 31 6.96 9.67 -3.42
N ARG A 32 7.84 9.77 -2.42
CA ARG A 32 8.87 8.74 -2.19
C ARG A 32 8.27 7.39 -1.80
N ILE A 33 7.20 7.38 -1.00
CA ILE A 33 6.46 6.15 -0.69
C ILE A 33 5.89 5.55 -1.98
N ASP A 34 5.22 6.34 -2.80
CA ASP A 34 4.65 5.87 -4.08
C ASP A 34 5.73 5.33 -5.02
N GLU A 35 6.88 6.00 -5.12
CA GLU A 35 8.02 5.53 -5.91
C GLU A 35 8.57 4.20 -5.40
N ASN A 36 8.70 4.02 -4.09
CA ASN A 36 9.15 2.76 -3.50
C ASN A 36 8.14 1.64 -3.76
N LEU A 37 6.84 1.90 -3.58
CA LEU A 37 5.80 0.93 -3.91
C LEU A 37 5.90 0.50 -5.38
N ARG A 38 6.09 1.44 -6.31
CA ARG A 38 6.26 1.14 -7.75
C ARG A 38 7.51 0.32 -8.04
N LYS A 39 8.63 0.56 -7.34
CA LYS A 39 9.88 -0.20 -7.50
C LYS A 39 9.75 -1.65 -7.02
N HIS A 40 8.89 -1.92 -6.04
CA HIS A 40 8.72 -3.24 -5.44
C HIS A 40 7.52 -4.02 -6.01
N ALA A 41 6.59 -3.35 -6.69
CA ALA A 41 5.55 -4.00 -7.49
C ALA A 41 6.13 -4.62 -8.78
N GLN A 42 5.46 -5.64 -9.30
CA GLN A 42 5.87 -6.35 -10.52
C GLN A 42 4.71 -6.48 -11.51
N ARG A 43 4.98 -6.95 -12.73
CA ARG A 43 3.95 -7.20 -13.75
C ARG A 43 3.08 -8.42 -13.48
N HIS A 44 3.53 -9.35 -12.65
CA HIS A 44 2.71 -10.43 -12.14
C HIS A 44 2.14 -10.08 -10.77
N TRP A 45 1.05 -10.73 -10.40
CA TRP A 45 0.36 -10.49 -9.13
C TRP A 45 1.25 -10.80 -7.93
N LEU A 46 1.35 -9.85 -7.01
CA LEU A 46 2.03 -10.00 -5.73
C LEU A 46 1.08 -9.62 -4.59
N LYS A 47 1.18 -10.32 -3.45
CA LYS A 47 0.45 -9.96 -2.23
C LYS A 47 0.76 -8.51 -1.85
N VAL A 48 -0.29 -7.73 -1.55
CA VAL A 48 -0.16 -6.32 -1.12
C VAL A 48 0.74 -6.23 0.11
N ALA A 49 0.55 -7.13 1.09
CA ALA A 49 1.38 -7.18 2.30
C ALA A 49 2.88 -7.33 1.99
N ARG A 50 3.24 -8.10 0.96
CA ARG A 50 4.64 -8.26 0.54
C ARG A 50 5.18 -6.95 -0.05
N VAL A 51 4.44 -6.36 -1.01
CA VAL A 51 4.86 -5.10 -1.66
C VAL A 51 5.00 -3.97 -0.63
N VAL A 52 4.07 -3.89 0.32
CA VAL A 52 4.11 -2.90 1.41
C VAL A 52 5.31 -3.13 2.31
N ALA A 53 5.54 -4.37 2.78
CA ALA A 53 6.67 -4.67 3.65
C ALA A 53 8.03 -4.31 2.99
N ASP A 54 8.20 -4.69 1.72
CA ASP A 54 9.41 -4.39 0.95
C ASP A 54 9.60 -2.86 0.79
N ALA A 55 8.53 -2.12 0.47
CA ALA A 55 8.58 -0.67 0.30
C ALA A 55 8.84 0.09 1.63
N VAL A 56 8.24 -0.36 2.74
CA VAL A 56 8.45 0.19 4.09
C VAL A 56 9.92 0.04 4.49
N GLN A 57 10.48 -1.17 4.32
CA GLN A 57 11.88 -1.43 4.63
C GLN A 57 12.84 -0.63 3.73
N ALA A 58 12.57 -0.57 2.43
CA ALA A 58 13.36 0.23 1.50
C ALA A 58 13.28 1.74 1.77
N GLY A 59 12.16 2.22 2.34
CA GLY A 59 11.98 3.59 2.80
C GLY A 59 12.69 3.93 4.12
N GLY A 60 13.31 2.94 4.79
CA GLY A 60 13.95 3.12 6.08
C GLY A 60 12.97 3.20 7.25
N PHE A 61 11.72 2.78 7.06
CA PHE A 61 10.72 2.72 8.12
C PHE A 61 10.65 1.32 8.75
N SER A 62 9.98 1.23 9.90
CA SER A 62 9.74 -0.04 10.58
C SER A 62 8.44 -0.69 10.10
N VAL A 63 8.49 -1.97 9.75
CA VAL A 63 7.28 -2.78 9.48
C VAL A 63 6.46 -3.07 10.74
N SER A 64 7.01 -2.78 11.93
CA SER A 64 6.30 -2.87 13.20
C SER A 64 5.58 -1.56 13.56
N ASP A 65 5.78 -0.49 12.79
CA ASP A 65 5.01 0.75 12.95
C ASP A 65 3.72 0.66 12.14
N GLU A 66 2.61 0.45 12.84
CA GLU A 66 1.29 0.26 12.22
C GLU A 66 0.85 1.49 11.40
N ASN A 67 1.15 2.71 11.84
CA ASN A 67 0.75 3.92 11.12
C ASN A 67 1.47 4.03 9.78
N VAL A 68 2.76 3.66 9.76
CA VAL A 68 3.53 3.58 8.52
C VAL A 68 2.93 2.52 7.59
N VAL A 69 2.64 1.33 8.10
CA VAL A 69 2.08 0.23 7.30
C VAL A 69 0.71 0.63 6.74
N ARG A 70 -0.19 1.17 7.57
CA ARG A 70 -1.52 1.65 7.17
C ARG A 70 -1.42 2.70 6.07
N LEU A 71 -0.55 3.70 6.24
CA LEU A 71 -0.28 4.71 5.22
C LEU A 71 0.17 4.08 3.90
N HIS A 72 1.11 3.14 3.92
CA HIS A 72 1.59 2.48 2.71
C HIS A 72 0.48 1.67 2.01
N VAL A 73 -0.39 0.99 2.76
CA VAL A 73 -1.55 0.30 2.19
C VAL A 73 -2.51 1.30 1.54
N ARG A 74 -2.79 2.46 2.17
CA ARG A 74 -3.60 3.52 1.55
C ARG A 74 -2.96 4.08 0.28
N ARG A 75 -1.64 4.21 0.26
CA ARG A 75 -0.91 4.63 -0.95
C ARG A 75 -1.04 3.61 -2.08
N VAL A 76 -1.08 2.31 -1.78
CA VAL A 76 -1.40 1.28 -2.77
C VAL A 76 -2.79 1.51 -3.37
N SER A 77 -3.82 1.74 -2.55
CA SER A 77 -5.17 2.04 -3.05
C SER A 77 -5.20 3.29 -3.95
N ALA A 78 -4.51 4.36 -3.55
CA ALA A 78 -4.39 5.56 -4.38
C ALA A 78 -3.71 5.25 -5.72
N LEU A 79 -2.64 4.46 -5.75
CA LEU A 79 -1.96 4.05 -6.98
C LEU A 79 -2.85 3.20 -7.90
N VAL A 80 -3.77 2.42 -7.34
CA VAL A 80 -4.78 1.69 -8.11
C VAL A 80 -5.82 2.65 -8.69
N GLU A 81 -6.33 3.59 -7.90
CA GLU A 81 -7.26 4.64 -8.37
C GLU A 81 -6.66 5.50 -9.48
N PHE A 82 -5.35 5.79 -9.42
CA PHE A 82 -4.62 6.50 -10.46
C PHE A 82 -4.27 5.63 -11.69
N GLY A 83 -4.62 4.34 -11.70
CA GLY A 83 -4.32 3.42 -12.79
C GLY A 83 -2.83 3.07 -12.92
N ALA A 84 -2.02 3.35 -11.91
CA ALA A 84 -0.62 2.92 -11.88
C ALA A 84 -0.49 1.43 -11.53
N PHE A 85 -1.39 0.93 -10.68
CA PHE A 85 -1.53 -0.47 -10.31
C PHE A 85 -2.90 -1.02 -10.71
N GLU A 86 -2.95 -2.33 -10.90
CA GLU A 86 -4.20 -3.08 -10.87
C GLU A 86 -4.27 -3.87 -9.57
N ALA A 87 -5.48 -4.15 -9.09
CA ALA A 87 -5.73 -4.87 -7.84
C ALA A 87 -6.71 -6.02 -8.02
N GLN A 88 -6.56 -7.06 -7.20
CA GLN A 88 -7.53 -8.13 -6.99
C GLN A 88 -7.75 -8.35 -5.48
N GLY A 89 -9.02 -8.50 -5.10
CA GLY A 89 -9.44 -8.63 -3.70
C GLY A 89 -9.81 -7.28 -3.06
N ASP A 90 -9.96 -7.30 -1.74
CA ASP A 90 -10.24 -6.12 -0.92
C ASP A 90 -8.91 -5.54 -0.39
N LEU A 91 -8.46 -4.39 -0.91
CA LEU A 91 -7.17 -3.80 -0.52
C LEU A 91 -7.09 -3.45 0.98
N ARG A 92 -8.22 -3.41 1.69
CA ARG A 92 -8.24 -3.30 3.15
C ARG A 92 -7.71 -4.55 3.85
N LYS A 93 -7.62 -5.69 3.15
CA LYS A 93 -7.08 -6.96 3.65
C LYS A 93 -5.77 -7.31 2.91
N PRO A 94 -4.64 -6.62 3.20
CA PRO A 94 -3.43 -6.68 2.37
C PRO A 94 -2.77 -8.06 2.29
N ARG A 95 -3.02 -8.96 3.27
CA ARG A 95 -2.53 -10.36 3.22
C ARG A 95 -3.29 -11.23 2.22
N TRP A 96 -4.52 -10.86 1.91
CA TRP A 96 -5.43 -11.62 1.06
C TRP A 96 -5.53 -11.04 -0.36
N SER A 97 -5.18 -9.76 -0.50
CA SER A 97 -5.26 -9.03 -1.77
C SER A 97 -3.93 -8.94 -2.50
N GLU A 98 -4.01 -8.72 -3.81
CA GLU A 98 -2.88 -8.73 -4.72
C GLU A 98 -2.88 -7.50 -5.61
N VAL A 99 -1.68 -7.05 -5.98
CA VAL A 99 -1.46 -5.96 -6.92
C VAL A 99 -0.42 -6.32 -7.97
N ARG A 100 -0.49 -5.65 -9.11
CA ARG A 100 0.54 -5.63 -10.14
C ARG A 100 0.66 -4.24 -10.75
N VAL A 101 1.79 -3.95 -11.37
CA VAL A 101 1.96 -2.75 -12.19
C VAL A 101 0.99 -2.83 -13.38
N ALA A 102 0.20 -1.78 -13.59
CA ALA A 102 -0.69 -1.70 -14.74
C ALA A 102 0.13 -1.72 -16.03
N GLN A 103 -0.35 -2.42 -17.05
CA GLN A 103 0.25 -2.29 -18.37
C GLN A 103 -0.08 -0.89 -18.87
N ALA A 104 0.94 -0.11 -19.27
CA ALA A 104 0.66 1.04 -20.11
C ALA A 104 0.00 0.47 -21.36
N ASP A 105 -1.23 0.88 -21.66
CA ASP A 105 -1.87 0.55 -22.93
C ASP A 105 -0.94 1.09 -24.03
N GLU A 106 -0.12 0.21 -24.61
CA GLU A 106 0.52 0.47 -25.89
C GLU A 106 -0.62 0.56 -26.91
N VAL A 107 -1.10 1.79 -27.12
CA VAL A 107 -1.99 2.12 -28.23
C VAL A 107 -1.24 1.77 -29.51
N TYR A 108 -1.60 0.62 -30.10
CA TYR A 108 -1.14 0.16 -31.41
C TYR A 108 -1.69 1.05 -32.54
#